data_AF-A0A9E2W9U2-F1
#
_entry.id   AF-A0A9E2W9U2-F1
#
_cell.length_a   1.000
_cell.length_b   1.000
_cell.length_c   1.000
_cell.angle_alpha   90.00
_cell.angle_beta   90.00
_cell.angle_gamma   90.00
#
_symmetry.space_group_name_H-M   'P 1'
#
loop_
_entity.id
_entity.type
_entity.pdbx_description
1 polymer ?
#
loop_
_entity_poly.entity_id
_entity_poly.type
_entity_poly.pdbx_seq_one_letter_code
_entity_poly.pdbx_strand_id
1 'polypeptide(L)'
;MVENSIKILDKVHLQKYVYLLFLFTSKQMEASAFEDLFLQIRREDNYWLNGSFNERIEKILDTFFLDIDEYVPIDLYDPNDKFNINEEELRKRSKETLNTLKNILDNE
;
A
#
# COMPACT_ATOMS: atom_id res chain seq x y z
N MET A 1 27.47 -8.26 0.36
CA MET A 1 26.44 -8.54 -0.67
C MET A 1 25.13 -8.55 0.08
N VAL A 2 24.28 -7.53 -0.10
CA VAL A 2 22.94 -7.57 0.49
C VAL A 2 22.16 -8.56 -0.36
N GLU A 3 21.71 -9.66 0.23
CA GLU A 3 20.80 -10.59 -0.42
C GLU A 3 19.53 -9.81 -0.78
N ASN A 4 19.40 -9.45 -2.05
CA ASN A 4 18.20 -8.84 -2.61
C ASN A 4 17.06 -9.85 -2.77
N SER A 5 17.25 -11.11 -2.35
CA SER A 5 16.25 -12.15 -2.48
C SER A 5 15.07 -11.89 -1.54
N ILE A 6 13.87 -12.00 -2.08
CA ILE A 6 12.64 -11.91 -1.30
C ILE A 6 12.53 -13.15 -0.42
N LYS A 7 12.33 -12.94 0.88
CA LYS A 7 12.12 -14.03 1.83
C LYS A 7 10.71 -14.60 1.63
N ILE A 8 10.53 -15.91 1.82
CA ILE A 8 9.20 -16.52 1.85
C ILE A 8 8.29 -15.79 2.86
N LEU A 9 8.87 -15.38 3.99
CA LEU A 9 8.16 -14.64 5.03
C LEU A 9 7.67 -13.27 4.53
N ASP A 10 8.44 -12.57 3.69
CA ASP A 10 7.98 -11.32 3.05
C ASP A 10 6.73 -11.58 2.21
N LYS A 11 6.73 -12.67 1.43
CA LYS A 11 5.57 -13.06 0.60
C LYS A 11 4.32 -13.30 1.47
N VAL A 12 4.45 -14.02 2.58
CA VAL A 12 3.35 -14.28 3.52
C VAL A 12 2.81 -12.99 4.12
N HIS A 13 3.68 -12.12 4.63
CA HIS A 13 3.26 -10.86 5.25
C HIS A 13 2.68 -9.86 4.25
N LEU A 14 3.09 -9.91 2.98
CA LEU A 14 2.56 -9.06 1.90
C LEU A 14 1.14 -9.41 1.47
N GLN A 15 0.69 -10.67 1.63
CA GLN A 15 -0.59 -11.15 1.10
C GLN A 15 -1.77 -10.28 1.51
N LYS A 16 -1.80 -9.81 2.77
CA LYS A 16 -2.88 -8.95 3.27
C LYS A 16 -2.96 -7.60 2.55
N TYR A 17 -1.82 -6.97 2.27
CA TYR A 17 -1.78 -5.70 1.54
C TYR A 17 -2.15 -5.90 0.07
N VAL A 18 -1.61 -6.94 -0.57
CA VAL A 18 -1.94 -7.29 -1.96
C VAL A 18 -3.44 -7.55 -2.13
N TYR A 19 -4.04 -8.28 -1.19
CA TYR A 19 -5.47 -8.56 -1.21
C TYR A 19 -6.31 -7.29 -0.98
N LEU A 20 -5.94 -6.45 -0.01
CA LEU A 20 -6.65 -5.20 0.26
C LEU A 20 -6.58 -4.24 -0.94
N LEU A 21 -5.40 -4.08 -1.54
CA LEU A 21 -5.19 -3.32 -2.77
C LEU A 21 -6.02 -3.88 -3.93
N PHE A 22 -6.15 -5.20 -4.05
CA PHE A 22 -6.99 -5.82 -5.08
C PHE A 22 -8.47 -5.48 -4.88
N LEU A 23 -9.01 -5.60 -3.67
CA LEU A 23 -10.40 -5.26 -3.37
C LEU A 23 -10.69 -3.79 -3.69
N PHE A 24 -9.80 -2.89 -3.26
CA PHE A 24 -9.92 -1.48 -3.55
C PHE A 24 -9.81 -1.21 -5.05
N THR A 25 -8.76 -1.64 -5.73
CA THR A 25 -8.59 -1.35 -7.17
C THR A 25 -9.65 -1.99 -8.07
N SER A 26 -10.34 -3.03 -7.61
CA SER A 26 -11.48 -3.66 -8.30
C SER A 26 -12.85 -3.05 -7.97
N LYS A 27 -12.89 -1.93 -7.25
CA LYS A 27 -14.13 -1.24 -6.83
C LYS A 27 -15.05 -2.10 -5.96
N GLN A 28 -14.49 -3.07 -5.24
CA GLN A 28 -15.21 -3.86 -4.23
C GLN A 28 -15.15 -3.22 -2.83
N MET A 29 -14.46 -2.08 -2.71
CA MET A 29 -14.26 -1.35 -1.46
C MET A 29 -14.21 0.15 -1.73
N GLU A 30 -14.89 0.90 -0.86
CA GLU A 30 -14.88 2.37 -0.81
C GLU A 30 -13.57 2.89 -0.20
N ALA A 31 -13.16 4.11 -0.53
CA ALA A 31 -11.87 4.64 -0.10
C ALA A 31 -11.73 4.79 1.42
N SER A 32 -12.76 5.28 2.12
CA SER A 32 -12.73 5.40 3.58
C SER A 32 -12.58 4.04 4.28
N ALA A 33 -13.32 3.03 3.83
CA ALA A 33 -13.20 1.68 4.36
C ALA A 33 -11.82 1.06 4.06
N PHE A 34 -11.25 1.35 2.89
CA PHE A 34 -9.90 0.94 2.52
C PHE A 34 -8.84 1.59 3.42
N GLU A 35 -8.90 2.90 3.60
CA GLU A 35 -8.02 3.68 4.47
C GLU A 35 -8.05 3.13 5.89
N ASP A 36 -9.23 3.04 6.51
CA ASP A 36 -9.41 2.55 7.87
C ASP A 36 -8.80 1.15 8.07
N LEU A 37 -9.10 0.23 7.15
CA LEU A 37 -8.57 -1.14 7.20
C LEU A 37 -7.06 -1.19 6.96
N PHE A 38 -6.53 -0.40 6.02
CA PHE A 38 -5.10 -0.35 5.75
C PHE A 38 -4.35 0.15 6.99
N LEU A 39 -4.81 1.26 7.57
CA LEU A 39 -4.20 1.86 8.76
C LEU A 39 -4.28 0.92 9.95
N GLN A 40 -5.40 0.22 10.14
CA GLN A 40 -5.52 -0.81 11.17
C GLN A 40 -4.51 -1.94 10.96
N ILE A 41 -4.47 -2.53 9.77
CA ILE A 41 -3.56 -3.64 9.44
C ILE A 41 -2.10 -3.23 9.68
N ARG A 42 -1.70 -2.04 9.21
CA ARG A 42 -0.32 -1.55 9.39
C ARG A 42 0.04 -1.38 10.86
N ARG A 43 -0.86 -0.84 11.69
CA ARG A 43 -0.63 -0.65 13.14
C ARG A 43 -0.40 -1.98 13.87
N GLU A 44 -1.01 -3.06 13.39
CA GLU A 44 -0.91 -4.40 13.99
C GLU A 44 0.23 -5.23 13.38
N ASP A 45 0.85 -4.79 12.28
CA ASP A 45 1.86 -5.54 11.54
C ASP A 45 3.27 -5.32 12.07
N ASN A 46 3.60 -6.03 13.15
CA ASN A 46 4.95 -6.02 13.74
C ASN A 46 6.05 -6.40 12.74
N TYR A 47 5.75 -7.15 11.67
CA TYR A 47 6.74 -7.50 10.66
C TYR A 47 7.18 -6.28 9.85
N TRP A 48 6.23 -5.45 9.44
CA TRP A 48 6.54 -4.17 8.82
C TRP A 48 7.18 -3.23 9.84
N LEU A 49 6.58 -3.04 11.02
CA LEU A 49 7.05 -2.07 12.00
C LEU A 49 8.48 -2.32 12.51
N ASN A 50 8.94 -3.58 12.49
CA ASN A 50 10.31 -3.95 12.85
C ASN A 50 11.30 -3.86 11.67
N GLY A 51 10.90 -3.31 10.52
CA GLY A 51 11.73 -3.23 9.31
C GLY A 51 12.13 -4.61 8.78
N SER A 52 11.25 -5.61 8.94
CA SER A 52 11.59 -7.00 8.57
C SER A 52 11.37 -7.30 7.10
N PHE A 53 10.73 -6.42 6.32
CA PHE A 53 10.62 -6.62 4.88
C PHE A 53 11.99 -6.48 4.19
N ASN A 54 12.13 -7.07 3.00
CA ASN A 54 13.20 -6.67 2.09
C ASN A 54 13.12 -5.16 1.81
N GLU A 55 14.26 -4.49 1.71
CA GLU A 55 14.38 -3.03 1.54
C GLU A 55 13.53 -2.49 0.37
N ARG A 56 13.43 -3.23 -0.73
CA ARG A 56 12.62 -2.83 -1.89
C ARG A 56 11.14 -2.85 -1.57
N ILE A 57 10.67 -3.89 -0.89
CA ILE A 57 9.27 -4.04 -0.49
C ILE A 57 8.93 -2.96 0.55
N GLU A 58 9.79 -2.79 1.55
CA GLU A 58 9.63 -1.79 2.60
C GLU A 58 9.45 -0.38 2.03
N LYS A 59 10.33 0.05 1.11
CA LYS A 59 10.23 1.36 0.45
C LYS A 59 8.92 1.56 -0.32
N ILE A 60 8.43 0.53 -1.00
CA ILE A 60 7.16 0.60 -1.73
C ILE A 60 6.01 0.79 -0.75
N LEU A 61 5.98 -0.02 0.31
CA LEU A 61 4.94 0.03 1.33
C LEU A 61 4.96 1.36 2.11
N ASP A 62 6.14 1.86 2.47
CA ASP A 62 6.30 3.15 3.16
C ASP A 62 5.86 4.33 2.29
N THR A 63 6.24 4.33 1.01
CA THR A 63 5.79 5.37 0.06
C THR A 63 4.27 5.34 -0.07
N PHE A 64 3.70 4.14 -0.21
CA PHE A 64 2.25 4.00 -0.35
C PHE A 64 1.49 4.33 0.92
N PHE A 65 2.09 4.12 2.10
CA PHE A 65 1.51 4.58 3.36
C PHE A 65 1.37 6.11 3.40
N LEU A 66 2.34 6.86 2.86
CA LEU A 66 2.22 8.30 2.74
C LEU A 66 1.06 8.70 1.81
N ASP A 67 0.86 8.00 0.70
CA ASP A 67 -0.31 8.26 -0.17
C ASP A 67 -1.64 8.11 0.58
N ILE A 68 -1.71 7.16 1.53
CA ILE A 68 -2.91 6.95 2.36
C ILE A 68 -3.05 8.05 3.42
N ASP A 69 -1.95 8.49 4.03
CA ASP A 69 -1.98 9.57 5.03
C ASP A 69 -2.40 10.91 4.42
N GLU A 70 -2.08 11.12 3.13
CA GLU A 70 -2.48 12.31 2.36
C GLU A 70 -3.86 12.18 1.72
N TYR A 71 -4.56 11.05 1.89
CA TYR A 71 -5.91 10.90 1.33
C TYR A 71 -6.91 11.80 2.05
N VAL A 72 -7.75 12.47 1.27
CA VAL A 72 -8.91 13.20 1.78
C VAL A 72 -10.18 12.84 0.99
N PRO A 73 -11.35 12.77 1.65
CA PRO A 73 -12.63 12.69 0.96
C PRO A 73 -12.83 13.84 -0.02
N ILE A 74 -13.61 13.60 -1.09
CA ILE A 74 -13.80 14.59 -2.17
C ILE A 74 -14.33 15.95 -1.67
N ASP A 75 -15.13 15.93 -0.61
CA ASP A 75 -15.70 17.14 0.01
C ASP A 75 -14.65 18.01 0.72
N LEU A 76 -13.48 17.43 1.04
CA LEU A 76 -12.34 18.08 1.69
C LEU A 76 -11.14 18.26 0.74
N TYR A 77 -11.27 17.80 -0.51
CA TYR A 77 -10.19 17.88 -1.49
C TYR A 77 -10.01 19.31 -2.00
N ASP A 78 -8.81 19.86 -1.82
CA ASP A 78 -8.39 21.13 -2.41
C ASP A 78 -7.40 20.86 -3.56
N PRO A 79 -7.76 21.17 -4.82
CA PRO A 79 -6.84 20.99 -5.96
C PRO A 79 -5.61 21.90 -5.92
N ASN A 80 -5.57 22.90 -5.03
CA ASN A 80 -4.40 23.76 -4.82
C ASN A 80 -3.48 23.23 -3.71
N ASP A 81 -3.95 22.30 -2.89
CA ASP A 81 -3.10 21.56 -1.97
C ASP A 81 -2.26 20.57 -2.78
N LYS A 82 -0.95 20.62 -2.58
CA LYS A 82 0.00 19.79 -3.35
C LYS A 82 0.15 18.39 -2.75
N PHE A 83 -0.35 18.20 -1.53
CA PHE A 83 -0.14 16.98 -0.76
C PHE A 83 -1.39 16.11 -0.83
N ASN A 84 -2.55 16.68 -0.53
CA ASN A 84 -3.79 15.92 -0.42
C ASN A 84 -4.17 15.24 -1.74
N ILE A 85 -4.58 13.98 -1.67
CA ILE A 85 -5.08 13.22 -2.82
C ILE A 85 -6.53 12.80 -2.62
N ASN A 86 -7.31 12.79 -3.70
CA ASN A 86 -8.68 12.30 -3.68
C ASN A 86 -8.73 10.79 -3.93
N GLU A 87 -9.94 10.23 -3.88
CA GLU A 87 -10.16 8.80 -4.10
C GLU A 87 -9.72 8.31 -5.49
N GLU A 88 -9.91 9.11 -6.54
CA GLU A 88 -9.52 8.71 -7.89
C GLU A 88 -8.01 8.51 -7.98
N GLU A 89 -7.25 9.47 -7.47
CA GLU A 89 -5.79 9.40 -7.45
C GLU A 89 -5.29 8.31 -6.50
N LEU A 90 -5.89 8.16 -5.31
CA LEU A 90 -5.56 7.07 -4.38
C LEU A 90 -5.77 5.70 -5.05
N ARG A 91 -6.87 5.51 -5.79
CA ARG A 91 -7.19 4.26 -6.49
C ARG A 91 -6.21 3.98 -7.64
N LYS A 92 -5.78 5.02 -8.35
CA LYS A 92 -4.74 4.92 -9.38
C LYS A 92 -3.41 4.50 -8.77
N ARG A 93 -2.91 5.19 -7.74
CA ARG A 93 -1.65 4.84 -7.04
C ARG A 93 -1.71 3.46 -6.43
N SER A 94 -2.84 3.08 -5.84
CA SER A 94 -3.08 1.71 -5.34
C SER A 94 -2.91 0.64 -6.42
N LYS A 95 -3.36 0.92 -7.66
CA LYS A 95 -3.22 0.00 -8.79
C LYS A 95 -1.76 -0.12 -9.23
N GLU A 96 -1.03 0.99 -9.26
CA GLU A 96 0.40 1.01 -9.57
C GLU A 96 1.21 0.24 -8.52
N THR A 97 0.93 0.47 -7.23
CA THR A 97 1.51 -0.27 -6.10
C THR A 97 1.21 -1.77 -6.20
N LEU A 98 -0.04 -2.14 -6.45
CA LEU A 98 -0.45 -3.54 -6.61
C LEU A 98 0.31 -4.24 -7.73
N ASN A 99 0.42 -3.59 -8.90
CA ASN A 99 1.15 -4.15 -10.03
C ASN A 99 2.63 -4.31 -9.72
N THR A 100 3.22 -3.33 -9.04
CA THR A 100 4.64 -3.36 -8.64
C THR A 100 4.91 -4.51 -7.66
N LEU A 101 4.07 -4.68 -6.64
CA LEU A 101 4.19 -5.77 -5.67
C LEU A 101 4.00 -7.14 -6.33
N LYS A 102 3.03 -7.30 -7.24
CA LYS A 102 2.84 -8.55 -7.99
C LYS A 102 4.05 -8.90 -8.86
N ASN A 103 4.58 -7.92 -9.59
CA ASN A 103 5.79 -8.12 -10.41
C ASN A 103 6.98 -8.56 -9.55
N ILE A 104 7.12 -8.03 -8.33
CA ILE A 104 8.16 -8.43 -7.38
C ILE A 104 7.96 -9.88 -6.94
N LEU A 105 6.71 -10.29 -6.66
CA LEU A 105 6.39 -11.64 -6.19
C LEU A 105 6.49 -12.73 -7.27
N ASP A 106 6.26 -12.37 -8.54
CA ASP A 106 6.23 -13.29 -9.69
C ASP A 106 7.61 -13.50 -10.35
N ASN A 107 8.56 -12.57 -10.18
CA ASN A 107 9.88 -12.60 -10.84
C ASN A 107 11.04 -13.09 -9.95
N GLU A 108 10.77 -13.55 -8.72
CA GLU A 108 11.73 -14.17 -7.79
C GLU A 108 11.14 -15.38 -7.07
#